data_AF-A0A1W1DQM8-F1
#
_entry.id   AF-A0A1W1DQM8-F1
#
_cell.length_a   1.000
_cell.length_b   1.000
_cell.length_c   1.000
_cell.angle_alpha   90.00
_cell.angle_beta   90.00
_cell.angle_gamma   90.00
#
_symmetry.space_group_name_H-M   'P 1'
#
loop_
_entity.id
_entity.type
_entity.pdbx_description
1 polymer ?
#
loop_
_entity_poly.entity_id
_entity_poly.type
_entity_poly.pdbx_seq_one_letter_code
_entity_poly.pdbx_strand_id
1 'polypeptide(L)' 'MVRFGDKYKQWNAAFDAGYCSALGKPYITLHDEGIVHPLKEVDGSAMAWATTPDQVIEILKYVLTEE' A
#
# COMPACT_ATOMS: atom_id res chain seq x y z
N MET A 1 0.45 2.62 6.34
CA MET A 1 0.37 3.01 4.91
C MET A 1 1.79 3.09 4.35
N VAL A 2 2.04 2.50 3.19
CA VAL A 2 3.29 2.63 2.43
C VAL A 2 2.95 3.39 1.15
N ARG A 3 3.60 4.55 0.92
CA ARG A 3 3.28 5.43 -0.22
C ARG A 3 4.38 5.36 -1.27
N PHE A 4 4.00 5.14 -2.53
CA PHE A 4 4.89 5.25 -3.68
C PHE A 4 4.54 6.51 -4.47
N GLY A 5 5.49 7.45 -4.51
CA GLY A 5 5.38 8.67 -5.31
C GLY A 5 5.71 8.44 -6.79
N ASP A 6 5.39 9.45 -7.60
CA ASP A 6 5.65 9.55 -9.04
C ASP A 6 7.14 9.79 -9.37
N LYS A 7 7.89 10.34 -8.42
CA LYS A 7 9.30 10.72 -8.60
C LYS A 7 10.24 9.74 -7.90
N TYR A 8 11.35 9.49 -8.58
CA TYR A 8 12.44 8.63 -8.15
C TYR A 8 12.00 7.18 -7.90
N LYS A 9 12.98 6.29 -7.77
CA LYS A 9 12.70 4.92 -7.39
C LYS A 9 12.59 4.85 -5.86
N GLN A 10 11.38 4.58 -5.36
CA GLN A 10 11.03 4.58 -3.94
C GLN A 10 11.46 3.28 -3.23
N TRP A 11 12.77 2.99 -3.28
CA TRP A 11 13.32 1.71 -2.77
C TRP A 11 13.11 1.51 -1.27
N ASN A 12 13.18 2.59 -0.49
CA ASN A 12 12.92 2.52 0.95
C ASN A 12 11.47 2.11 1.24
N ALA A 13 10.51 2.61 0.46
CA ALA A 13 9.11 2.22 0.60
C ALA A 13 8.88 0.74 0.25
N ALA A 14 9.52 0.25 -0.83
CA ALA A 14 9.47 -1.16 -1.19
C ALA A 14 10.10 -2.05 -0.11
N PHE A 15 11.21 -1.61 0.48
CA PHE A 15 11.85 -2.29 1.60
C PHE A 15 10.93 -2.36 2.84
N ASP A 16 10.32 -1.25 3.22
CA ASP A 16 9.40 -1.18 4.35
C ASP A 16 8.16 -2.08 4.14
N ALA A 17 7.63 -2.14 2.91
CA ALA A 17 6.54 -3.05 2.57
C ALA A 17 6.95 -4.52 2.68
N GLY A 18 8.14 -4.88 2.18
CA GLY A 18 8.69 -6.22 2.34
C GLY A 18 8.91 -6.59 3.81
N TYR A 19 9.35 -5.64 4.62
CA TYR A 19 9.53 -5.85 6.06
C TYR A 19 8.20 -6.03 6.80
N CYS A 20 7.18 -5.23 6.47
CA CYS A 20 5.82 -5.44 6.98
C CYS A 20 5.29 -6.84 6.63
N SER A 21 5.46 -7.24 5.37
CA SER A 21 5.06 -8.55 4.86
C SER A 21 5.74 -9.68 5.64
N ALA A 22 7.06 -9.59 5.84
CA ALA A 22 7.83 -10.60 6.58
C ALA A 22 7.39 -10.72 8.05
N LEU A 23 6.92 -9.62 8.66
CA LEU A 23 6.41 -9.61 10.03
C LEU A 23 4.91 -9.95 10.15
N GLY A 24 4.22 -10.23 9.03
CA GLY A 24 2.78 -10.40 9.02
C GLY A 24 2.02 -9.14 9.48
N LYS A 25 2.63 -7.95 9.34
CA LYS A 25 2.00 -6.69 9.72
C LYS A 25 1.14 -6.19 8.55
N PRO A 26 -0.18 -6.00 8.74
CA PRO A 26 -1.04 -5.51 7.67
C PRO A 26 -0.65 -4.08 7.29
N TYR A 27 -0.63 -3.81 5.99
CA TYR A 27 -0.37 -2.47 5.45
C TYR A 27 -1.21 -2.24 4.20
N ILE A 28 -1.35 -0.96 3.86
CA ILE A 28 -2.05 -0.46 2.67
C ILE A 28 -1.02 0.25 1.80
N THR A 29 -0.99 -0.04 0.50
CA THR A 29 -0.18 0.69 -0.47
C THR A 29 -0.96 1.88 -1.06
N LEU A 30 -0.28 3.00 -1.28
CA LEU A 30 -0.86 4.20 -1.90
C LEU A 30 0.00 4.61 -3.10
N HIS A 31 -0.54 4.50 -4.30
CA HIS A 31 0.14 4.87 -5.54
C HIS A 31 -0.81 5.03 -6.73
N ASP A 32 -0.29 5.62 -7.81
CA ASP A 32 -1.01 5.75 -9.08
C ASP A 32 -1.13 4.41 -9.83
N GLU A 33 -2.15 4.29 -10.69
CA GLU A 33 -2.37 3.10 -11.51
C GLU A 33 -1.20 2.77 -12.46
N GLY A 34 -0.45 3.80 -12.88
CA GLY A 34 0.69 3.66 -13.79
C GLY A 34 1.83 2.78 -13.26
N ILE A 35 1.85 2.48 -11.95
CA ILE A 35 2.86 1.62 -11.33
C ILE A 35 2.30 0.34 -10.68
N VAL A 36 1.06 -0.05 -11.00
CA VAL A 36 0.46 -1.32 -10.54
C VAL A 36 1.28 -2.52 -10.99
N HIS A 37 1.64 -2.58 -12.28
CA HIS A 37 2.40 -3.73 -12.80
C HIS A 37 3.77 -3.93 -12.11
N PRO A 38 4.62 -2.89 -11.93
CA PRO A 38 5.86 -3.06 -11.18
C PRO A 38 5.69 -3.23 -9.66
N LEU A 39 4.52 -2.92 -9.09
CA LEU A 39 4.23 -3.11 -7.66
C LEU A 39 3.39 -4.36 -7.37
N LYS A 40 3.04 -5.17 -8.38
CA LYS A 40 2.11 -6.31 -8.23
C LYS A 40 2.47 -7.29 -7.10
N GLU A 41 3.76 -7.55 -6.85
CA GLU A 41 4.18 -8.43 -5.74
C GLU A 41 4.04 -7.75 -4.37
N VAL A 42 4.25 -6.43 -4.33
CA VAL A 42 4.06 -5.60 -3.13
C VAL A 42 2.58 -5.48 -2.79
N ASP A 43 1.73 -5.24 -3.78
CA ASP A 43 0.28 -5.16 -3.63
C ASP A 43 -0.32 -6.53 -3.29
N GLY A 44 0.19 -7.60 -3.90
CA GLY A 44 -0.23 -8.97 -3.57
C GLY A 44 0.08 -9.38 -2.13
N SER A 45 1.00 -8.68 -1.45
CA SER A 45 1.33 -8.88 -0.03
C SER A 45 0.64 -7.87 0.90
N ALA A 46 0.04 -6.81 0.34
CA ALA A 46 -0.69 -5.79 1.08
C ALA A 46 -2.13 -6.25 1.38
N MET A 47 -2.77 -5.64 2.38
CA MET A 47 -4.19 -5.91 2.68
C MET A 47 -5.12 -5.19 1.69
N ALA A 48 -4.67 -4.05 1.16
CA ALA A 48 -5.38 -3.25 0.18
C ALA A 48 -4.39 -2.30 -0.51
N TRP A 49 -4.81 -1.77 -1.66
CA TRP A 49 -4.13 -0.67 -2.34
C TRP A 49 -5.14 0.45 -2.64
N ALA A 50 -4.64 1.68 -2.75
CA ALA A 50 -5.44 2.87 -3.01
C ALA A 50 -4.71 3.82 -3.95
N THR A 51 -5.46 4.66 -4.66
CA THR A 51 -4.93 5.74 -5.51
C THR A 51 -5.07 7.11 -4.85
N THR A 52 -5.95 7.25 -3.86
CA THR A 52 -6.15 8.49 -3.11
C THR A 52 -6.11 8.29 -1.59
N PRO A 53 -5.73 9.32 -0.80
CA PRO A 53 -5.82 9.27 0.65
C PRO A 53 -7.25 9.01 1.18
N ASP A 54 -8.28 9.51 0.49
CA ASP A 54 -9.68 9.31 0.90
C ASP A 54 -10.06 7.82 0.83
N GLN A 55 -9.62 7.10 -0.19
CA GLN A 55 -9.80 5.63 -0.24
C GLN A 55 -9.10 4.92 0.92
N VAL A 56 -7.94 5.41 1.35
CA VAL A 56 -7.26 4.87 2.54
C VAL A 56 -8.11 5.08 3.79
N ILE A 57 -8.74 6.25 3.93
CA ILE A 57 -9.66 6.53 5.04
C ILE A 57 -10.85 5.57 5.00
N GLU A 58 -11.45 5.35 3.84
CA GLU A 58 -12.58 4.40 3.71
C GLU A 58 -12.18 2.95 4.04
N ILE A 59 -11.00 2.50 3.61
CA ILE A 59 -10.47 1.19 3.99
C ILE A 59 -10.28 1.10 5.51
N LEU A 60 -9.72 2.14 6.13
CA LEU A 60 -9.53 2.17 7.58
C LEU A 60 -10.86 2.17 8.33
N LYS A 61 -11.87 2.90 7.86
CA LYS A 61 -13.22 2.86 8.43
C LYS A 61 -13.76 1.44 8.36
N TYR A 62 -13.82 0.85 7.17
CA TYR A 62 -14.32 -0.50 6.96
C TYR A 62 -13.66 -1.53 7.91
N VAL A 63 -12.34 -1.48 8.05
CA VAL A 63 -11.59 -2.43 8.90
C VAL A 63 -11.79 -2.17 10.40
N LEU A 64 -11.97 -0.90 10.82
CA LEU A 64 -12.05 -0.54 12.24
C LEU A 64 -13.48 -0.50 12.77
N THR A 65 -14.49 -0.32 11.91
CA THR A 65 -15.89 -0.17 12.31
C THR A 65 -16.80 -1.28 11.79
N GLU A 66 -16.36 -2.12 10.84
CA GLU A 66 -17.18 -3.14 10.17
C GLU A 66 -18.46 -2.61 9.49
N GLU A 67 -18.50 -1.29 9.22
CA GLU A 67 -19.57 -0.58 8.49
C GLU A 67 -19.07 -0.10 7.12
#